data_AF-A0A4R1UPI2-F1
#
_entry.id   AF-A0A4R1UPI2-F1
#
_cell.length_a   1.000
_cell.length_b   1.000
_cell.length_c   1.000
_cell.angle_alpha   90.00
_cell.angle_beta   90.00
_cell.angle_gamma   90.00
#
_symmetry.space_group_name_H-M   'P 1'
#
loop_
_entity.id
_entity.type
_entity.pdbx_description
1 polymer ?
#
loop_
_entity_poly.entity_id
_entity_poly.type
_entity_poly.pdbx_seq_one_letter_code
_entity_poly.pdbx_strand_id
1 'polypeptide(L)' 'MEQKSDQASNPEGLARIEAALAELPQMQRQIFLARCVYHMEMREIARQTGLSERRVHIYMGRAINALVRSVIRHDQGDV' A
#
# COMPACT_ATOMS: atom_id res chain seq x y z
N MET A 1 -10.08 -8.53 -27.38
CA MET A 1 -8.62 -8.25 -27.46
C MET A 1 -8.54 -6.82 -27.95
N GLU A 2 -8.01 -5.83 -27.22
CA GLU A 2 -6.93 -5.80 -26.24
C GLU A 2 -7.29 -4.80 -25.13
N GLN A 3 -7.16 -5.20 -23.86
CA GLN A 3 -7.07 -4.22 -22.77
C GLN A 3 -5.60 -3.85 -22.62
N LYS A 4 -5.30 -2.60 -23.03
CA LYS A 4 -4.00 -1.92 -22.85
C LYS A 4 -3.40 -2.23 -21.48
N SER A 5 -2.37 -3.05 -21.47
CA SER A 5 -1.53 -3.33 -20.30
C SER A 5 -0.26 -2.47 -20.32
N ASP A 6 -0.38 -1.21 -20.78
CA ASP A 6 0.73 -0.25 -20.91
C ASP A 6 0.75 0.75 -19.74
N GLN A 7 0.69 0.25 -18.51
CA GLN A 7 1.03 1.05 -17.32
C GLN A 7 2.02 0.30 -16.44
N ALA A 8 3.05 -0.29 -17.05
CA ALA A 8 4.08 -1.02 -16.32
C ALA A 8 5.43 -0.84 -17.02
N SER A 9 6.00 0.37 -16.95
CA SER A 9 7.45 0.59 -17.11
C SER A 9 7.85 1.94 -16.50
N ASN A 10 7.51 2.14 -15.22
CA ASN A 10 8.25 3.08 -14.39
C ASN A 10 8.96 2.26 -13.29
N PRO A 11 10.10 1.61 -13.61
CA PRO A 11 10.83 0.79 -12.65
C PRO A 11 11.25 1.59 -11.40
N GLU A 12 11.50 2.90 -11.56
CA GLU A 12 11.80 3.80 -10.44
C GLU A 12 10.57 4.03 -9.56
N GLY A 13 9.38 4.16 -10.15
CA GLY A 13 8.11 4.23 -9.42
C GLY A 13 7.86 2.97 -8.59
N LEU A 14 8.09 1.78 -9.17
CA LEU A 14 7.91 0.51 -8.47
C LEU A 14 8.92 0.34 -7.33
N ALA A 15 10.21 0.58 -7.58
CA ALA A 15 11.25 0.48 -6.55
C ALA A 15 10.99 1.45 -5.37
N ARG A 16 10.46 2.64 -5.63
CA ARG A 16 10.05 3.60 -4.58
C ARG A 16 8.89 3.09 -3.74
N ILE A 17 7.89 2.49 -4.37
CA ILE A 17 6.76 1.88 -3.65
C ILE A 17 7.24 0.70 -2.80
N GLU A 18 8.12 -0.15 -3.34
CA GLU A 18 8.71 -1.28 -2.60
C GLU A 18 9.52 -0.81 -1.39
N ALA A 19 10.36 0.22 -1.54
CA ALA A 19 11.09 0.83 -0.44
C ALA A 19 10.14 1.43 0.62
N ALA A 20 9.12 2.18 0.18
CA ALA A 20 8.15 2.77 1.09
C ALA A 20 7.34 1.71 1.85
N LEU A 21 7.01 0.59 1.20
CA LEU A 21 6.39 -0.57 1.86
C LEU A 21 7.33 -1.21 2.88
N ALA A 22 8.63 -1.32 2.58
CA ALA A 22 9.64 -1.88 3.47
C ALA A 22 9.85 -1.04 4.75
N GLU A 23 9.58 0.26 4.70
CA GLU A 23 9.62 1.16 5.87
C GLU A 23 8.34 1.13 6.72
N LEU A 24 7.23 0.57 6.21
CA LEU A 24 5.99 0.48 6.99
C LEU A 24 6.16 -0.48 8.18
N PRO A 25 5.58 -0.16 9.35
CA PRO A 25 5.45 -1.13 10.44
C PRO A 25 4.79 -2.42 9.95
N GLN A 26 5.29 -3.57 10.40
CA GLN A 26 4.90 -4.90 9.91
C GLN A 26 3.38 -5.07 9.78
N MET A 27 2.63 -4.71 10.81
CA MET A 27 1.16 -4.85 10.81
C MET A 27 0.48 -3.96 9.77
N GLN A 28 0.97 -2.74 9.56
CA GLN A 28 0.43 -1.82 8.54
C GLN A 28 0.70 -2.34 7.13
N ARG A 29 1.92 -2.87 6.89
CA ARG A 29 2.29 -3.52 5.64
C ARG A 29 1.42 -4.74 5.36
N GLN A 30 1.24 -5.62 6.34
CA GLN A 30 0.41 -6.82 6.21
C GLN A 30 -1.04 -6.46 5.85
N ILE A 31 -1.64 -5.50 6.55
CA ILE A 31 -3.01 -5.03 6.27
C ILE A 31 -3.10 -4.45 4.86
N PHE A 32 -2.12 -3.62 4.46
CA PHE A 32 -2.09 -3.03 3.13
C PHE A 32 -1.99 -4.11 2.04
N LEU A 33 -1.07 -5.06 2.17
CA LEU A 33 -0.91 -6.15 1.20
C LEU A 33 -2.16 -7.04 1.15
N ALA A 34 -2.72 -7.40 2.30
CA ALA A 34 -3.97 -8.16 2.40
C ALA A 34 -5.10 -7.48 1.61
N ARG A 35 -5.24 -6.16 1.74
CA ARG A 35 -6.29 -5.42 1.01
C ARG A 35 -5.97 -5.22 -0.47
N CYS A 36 -4.78 -4.76 -0.80
CA CYS A 36 -4.47 -4.25 -2.13
C CYS A 36 -3.91 -5.31 -3.08
N VAL A 37 -3.26 -6.35 -2.56
CA VAL A 37 -2.67 -7.44 -3.37
C VAL A 37 -3.52 -8.69 -3.30
N TYR A 38 -4.00 -9.05 -2.10
CA TYR A 38 -4.81 -10.25 -1.89
C TYR A 38 -6.33 -9.98 -1.92
N HIS A 39 -6.75 -8.73 -2.17
CA HIS A 39 -8.15 -8.33 -2.31
C HIS A 39 -9.05 -8.72 -1.13
N MET A 40 -8.50 -8.80 0.08
CA MET A 40 -9.24 -9.20 1.27
C MET A 40 -10.15 -8.08 1.79
N GLU A 41 -11.29 -8.47 2.34
CA GLU A 41 -12.20 -7.54 3.01
C GLU A 41 -11.68 -7.11 4.39
N MET A 42 -11.97 -5.88 4.80
CA MET A 42 -11.48 -5.32 6.07
C MET A 42 -11.89 -6.17 7.28
N ARG A 43 -13.10 -6.72 7.26
CA ARG A 43 -13.60 -7.66 8.27
C ARG A 43 -12.81 -8.96 8.31
N GLU A 44 -12.42 -9.48 7.15
CA GLU A 44 -11.63 -10.70 7.07
C GLU A 44 -10.20 -10.46 7.57
N ILE A 45 -9.61 -9.32 7.21
CA ILE A 45 -8.30 -8.89 7.70
C ILE A 45 -8.33 -8.73 9.24
N ALA A 46 -9.40 -8.13 9.78
CA ALA A 46 -9.59 -8.00 11.23
C ALA A 46 -9.61 -9.37 11.93
N ARG A 47 -10.36 -10.33 11.38
CA ARG A 47 -10.42 -11.70 11.88
C ARG A 47 -9.05 -12.38 11.89
N GLN A 48 -8.28 -12.28 10.80
CA GLN A 48 -6.98 -12.93 10.68
C GLN A 48 -5.89 -12.29 11.54
N THR A 49 -5.96 -10.97 11.75
CA THR A 49 -4.97 -10.23 12.55
C THR A 49 -5.31 -10.16 14.04
N GLY A 50 -6.50 -10.59 14.45
CA GLY A 50 -7.00 -10.44 15.82
C GLY A 50 -7.28 -8.98 16.22
N LEU A 51 -7.33 -8.06 15.26
CA LEU A 51 -7.62 -6.65 15.49
C LEU A 51 -9.12 -6.37 15.34
N SER A 52 -9.60 -5.26 15.91
CA SER A 52 -10.93 -4.76 15.55
C SER A 52 -10.90 -4.13 14.16
N GLU A 53 -12.02 -4.19 13.44
CA GLU A 53 -12.16 -3.56 12.11
C GLU A 53 -11.77 -2.08 12.16
N ARG A 54 -12.16 -1.36 13.21
CA ARG A 54 -11.74 0.04 13.42
C ARG A 54 -10.22 0.20 13.46
N ARG A 55 -9.48 -0.69 14.14
CA ARG A 55 -8.01 -0.64 14.18
C ARG A 55 -7.41 -0.98 12.82
N VAL A 56 -7.99 -1.93 12.09
CA VAL A 56 -7.59 -2.24 10.71
C VAL A 56 -7.73 -1.01 9.81
N HIS A 57 -8.87 -0.32 9.85
CA HIS A 57 -9.08 0.92 9.08
C HIS A 57 -8.07 2.02 9.45
N ILE A 58 -7.77 2.22 10.74
CA ILE A 58 -6.76 3.20 11.18
C ILE A 58 -5.38 2.82 10.64
N TYR A 59 -4.99 1.55 10.72
CA TYR A 59 -3.68 1.08 10.24
C TYR A 59 -3.59 1.15 8.72
N MET A 60 -4.67 0.85 8.00
CA MET A 60 -4.77 1.05 6.56
C MET A 60 -4.58 2.53 6.19
N GLY A 61 -5.27 3.44 6.87
CA GLY A 61 -5.11 4.88 6.63
C GLY A 61 -3.69 5.37 6.92
N ARG A 62 -3.02 4.82 7.94
CA ARG A 62 -1.61 5.12 8.23
C ARG A 62 -0.67 4.60 7.14
N ALA A 63 -0.89 3.38 6.65
CA ALA A 63 -0.13 2.80 5.55
C ALA A 63 -0.25 3.66 4.29
N ILE A 64 -1.48 3.99 3.88
CA ILE A 64 -1.74 4.83 2.69
C ILE A 64 -1.07 6.21 2.86
N ASN A 65 -1.24 6.86 4.01
CA ASN A 65 -0.64 8.18 4.24
C ASN A 65 0.89 8.14 4.21
N ALA A 66 1.51 7.06 4.70
CA ALA A 66 2.96 6.88 4.64
C ALA A 66 3.44 6.67 3.19
N LEU A 67 2.74 5.83 2.42
CA LEU A 67 3.05 5.59 1.00
C LEU A 67 2.87 6.87 0.16
N VAL A 68 1.75 7.57 0.31
CA VAL A 68 1.49 8.87 -0.34
C VAL A 68 2.59 9.87 -0.03
N ARG A 69 2.99 9.96 1.24
CA ARG A 69 4.08 10.85 1.66
C ARG A 69 5.44 10.48 1.09
N SER A 70 5.68 9.21 0.76
CA SER A 70 6.95 8.75 0.20
C SER A 70 6.98 8.88 -1.33
N VAL A 71 5.84 8.67 -1.98
CA VAL A 71 5.73 8.66 -3.45
C VAL A 71 5.45 10.07 -3.99
N ILE A 72 4.50 10.82 -3.41
CA ILE A 72 4.11 12.15 -3.92
C ILE A 72 5.16 13.24 -3.58
N ARG A 73 5.78 13.19 -2.40
CA ARG A 73 6.78 14.22 -2.03
C ARG A 73 8.10 14.09 -2.80
N HIS A 74 8.35 12.97 -3.46
CA HIS A 74 9.49 12.79 -4.35
C HIS A 74 9.17 13.08 -5.83
N ASP A 75 7.90 13.24 -6.19
CA ASP A 75 7.48 13.60 -7.56
C ASP A 75 7.66 15.11 -7.84
N GLN A 76 7.80 15.93 -6.79
CA GLN A 76 8.11 17.36 -6.87
C GLN A 76 9.60 17.61 -6.60
N GLY A 77 10.49 17.22 -7.52
CA GLY A 77 11.92 17.45 -7.30
C GLY A 77 12.91 17.02 -8.38
N ASP A 78 12.48 16.55 -9.54
CA ASP A 78 13.37 16.26 -10.68
C ASP A 78 12.97 17.11 -11.90
N VAL A 79 13.31 18.40 -11.88
CA VAL A 79 13.48 19.28 -13.06
C VAL A 79 14.63 20.24 -12.81
#